data_AF-A0A5B8VQY9-F1
#
_entry.id   AF-A0A5B8VQY9-F1
#
_cell.length_a   1.000
_cell.length_b   1.000
_cell.length_c   1.000
_cell.angle_alpha   90.00
_cell.angle_beta   90.00
_cell.angle_gamma   90.00
#
_symmetry.space_group_name_H-M   'P 1'
#
loop_
_entity.id
_entity.type
_entity.pdbx_description
1 polymer ?
#
loop_
_entity_poly.entity_id
_entity_poly.type
_entity_poly.pdbx_seq_one_letter_code
_entity_poly.pdbx_strand_id
1 'polypeptide(L)' 'MKDLQKKYDCLKTLVIKKIANNHNCTTSFVRQCIKENSDKHSLLADDIRKEFDLTYMKATENLFLGT' A
#
# COMPACT_ATOMS: atom_id res chain seq x y z
N MET A 1 20.34 7.73 -3.33
CA MET A 1 19.85 6.39 -2.91
C MET A 1 19.03 6.45 -1.61
N LYS A 2 19.59 6.89 -0.47
CA LYS A 2 18.88 6.92 0.83
C LYS A 2 17.60 7.78 0.83
N ASP A 3 17.58 8.91 0.13
CA ASP A 3 16.39 9.78 0.08
C ASP A 3 15.27 9.22 -0.79
N LEU A 4 15.60 8.48 -1.84
CA LEU A 4 14.60 7.83 -2.69
C LEU A 4 13.91 6.68 -1.92
N GLN A 5 14.68 5.87 -1.20
CA GLN A 5 14.13 4.84 -0.32
C GLN A 5 13.20 5.43 0.75
N LYS A 6 13.60 6.52 1.40
CA LYS A 6 12.74 7.23 2.37
C LYS A 6 11.44 7.73 1.74
N LYS A 7 11.48 8.25 0.51
CA LYS A 7 10.27 8.67 -0.22
C LYS A 7 9.33 7.50 -0.48
N TYR A 8 9.85 6.35 -0.91
CA TYR A 8 9.07 5.13 -1.08
C TYR A 8 8.45 4.62 0.23
N ASP A 9 9.23 4.59 1.32
CA ASP A 9 8.72 4.13 2.63
C ASP A 9 7.63 5.05 3.19
N CYS A 10 7.78 6.36 2.98
CA CYS A 10 6.78 7.36 3.32
C CYS A 10 5.50 7.14 2.49
N LEU A 11 5.65 7.00 1.17
CA LEU A 11 4.53 6.75 0.25
C LEU A 11 3.78 5.47 0.61
N LYS A 12 4.50 4.37 0.86
CA LYS A 12 3.94 3.09 1.29
C LYS A 12 3.12 3.26 2.57
N THR A 13 3.63 4.02 3.53
CA THR A 13 2.92 4.30 4.79
C THR A 13 1.65 5.11 4.58
N LEU A 14 1.67 6.11 3.68
CA LEU A 14 0.49 6.91 3.34
C LEU A 14 -0.59 6.07 2.65
N VAL A 15 -0.20 5.23 1.69
CA VAL A 15 -1.13 4.34 0.98
C VAL A 15 -1.77 3.33 1.94
N ILE A 16 -0.99 2.73 2.84
CA ILE A 16 -1.51 1.81 3.87
C ILE A 16 -2.57 2.49 4.75
N LYS A 17 -2.30 3.73 5.22
CA LYS A 17 -3.27 4.49 6.04
C LYS A 17 -4.56 4.78 5.27
N LYS A 18 -4.43 5.19 4.00
CA LYS A 18 -5.58 5.49 3.14
C LYS A 18 -6.49 4.26 2.98
N ILE A 19 -5.91 3.12 2.66
CA ILE A 19 -6.67 1.87 2.46
C ILE A 19 -7.28 1.38 3.77
N ALA A 20 -6.55 1.48 4.88
CA ALA A 20 -7.09 1.15 6.20
C ALA A 20 -8.37 1.94 6.49
N ASN A 21 -8.37 3.25 6.20
CA ASN A 21 -9.55 4.10 6.34
C ASN A 21 -10.67 3.72 5.36
N ASN A 22 -10.35 3.47 4.08
CA ASN A 22 -11.35 3.11 3.07
C ASN A 22 -12.11 1.82 3.44
N HIS A 23 -11.41 0.84 4.02
CA HIS A 23 -11.95 -0.46 4.39
C HIS A 23 -12.38 -0.55 5.86
N ASN A 24 -12.38 0.56 6.61
CA ASN A 24 -12.66 0.60 8.06
C ASN A 24 -11.90 -0.47 8.85
N CYS A 25 -10.62 -0.68 8.53
CA CYS A 25 -9.79 -1.72 9.13
C CYS A 25 -8.48 -1.15 9.69
N THR A 26 -7.65 -2.01 10.30
CA THR A 26 -6.39 -1.57 10.89
C THR A 26 -5.26 -1.55 9.86
N THR A 27 -4.30 -0.64 10.05
CA THR A 27 -3.07 -0.63 9.22
C THR A 27 -2.27 -1.93 9.35
N SER A 28 -2.34 -2.62 10.50
CA SER A 28 -1.76 -3.95 10.69
C SER A 28 -2.41 -5.02 9.83
N PHE A 29 -3.74 -4.96 9.66
CA PHE A 29 -4.44 -5.87 8.76
C PHE A 29 -4.03 -5.63 7.31
N VAL A 30 -4.01 -4.38 6.86
CA VAL A 30 -3.53 -4.02 5.51
C VAL A 30 -2.10 -4.54 5.28
N ARG A 31 -1.19 -4.34 6.24
CA ARG A 31 0.19 -4.85 6.18
C ARG A 31 0.26 -6.37 6.04
N GLN A 32 -0.65 -7.10 6.70
CA GLN A 32 -0.74 -8.55 6.56
C GLN A 32 -1.26 -8.96 5.18
N CYS A 33 -2.25 -8.26 4.63
CA CYS A 33 -2.80 -8.55 3.31
C CYS A 33 -1.77 -8.38 2.18
N ILE A 34 -0.93 -7.35 2.26
CA ILE A 34 0.08 -7.00 1.25
C ILE A 34 1.45 -7.66 1.49
N LYS A 35 1.60 -8.46 2.55
CA LYS A 35 2.83 -9.23 2.78
C LYS A 35 2.91 -10.35 1.74
N GLU A 36 4.08 -10.53 1.14
CA GLU A 36 4.35 -11.71 0.30
C GLU A 36 4.07 -12.99 1.09
N ASN A 37 3.43 -13.97 0.44
CA ASN A 37 3.02 -15.25 1.04
C ASN A 37 2.08 -15.08 2.25
N SER A 38 1.17 -14.11 2.19
CA SER A 38 0.13 -14.00 3.21
C SER A 38 -0.85 -15.16 3.09
N ASP A 39 -0.94 -16.00 4.12
CA ASP A 39 -1.94 -17.07 4.23
C ASP A 39 -3.37 -16.54 4.42
N LYS A 40 -3.54 -15.21 4.52
CA LYS A 40 -4.85 -14.55 4.60
C LYS A 40 -5.45 -14.41 3.21
N HIS A 41 -6.23 -15.42 2.82
CA HIS A 41 -7.06 -15.40 1.63
C HIS A 41 -8.52 -15.21 2.04
N SER A 42 -9.02 -13.99 1.85
CA SER A 42 -10.43 -13.65 1.95
C SER A 42 -10.74 -12.60 0.89
N LEU A 43 -12.00 -12.50 0.47
CA LEU A 43 -12.43 -11.47 -0.50
C LEU A 43 -11.93 -10.08 -0.10
N LEU A 44 -12.06 -9.71 1.17
CA LEU A 44 -11.56 -8.44 1.70
C LEU A 44 -10.02 -8.32 1.60
N ALA A 45 -9.27 -9.38 1.88
CA ALA A 45 -7.82 -9.35 1.79
C ALA A 45 -7.33 -9.22 0.34
N ASP A 46 -8.02 -9.86 -0.60
CA ASP A 46 -7.72 -9.77 -2.02
C ASP A 46 -8.09 -8.39 -2.60
N ASP A 47 -9.21 -7.81 -2.18
CA ASP A 47 -9.61 -6.45 -2.52
C ASP A 47 -8.60 -5.42 -2.00
N ILE A 48 -8.19 -5.53 -0.73
CA ILE A 48 -7.16 -4.67 -0.13
C ILE A 48 -5.83 -4.79 -0.87
N ARG A 49 -5.40 -6.01 -1.23
CA ARG A 49 -4.14 -6.24 -1.95
C ARG A 49 -4.17 -5.56 -3.31
N LYS A 50 -5.26 -5.77 -4.06
CA LYS A 50 -5.45 -5.15 -5.38
C LYS A 50 -5.52 -3.62 -5.31
N GLU A 51 -6.23 -3.07 -4.32
CA GLU A 51 -6.30 -1.61 -4.12
C GLU A 51 -4.93 -1.04 -3.74
N PHE A 52 -4.17 -1.75 -2.89
CA PHE A 52 -2.83 -1.34 -2.52
C PHE A 52 -1.90 -1.28 -3.73
N ASP A 53 -1.85 -2.34 -4.54
CA ASP A 53 -0.97 -2.40 -5.70
C ASP A 53 -1.30 -1.27 -6.70
N LEU A 54 -2.58 -1.08 -7.02
CA LEU A 54 -3.01 -0.01 -7.93
C LEU A 54 -2.72 1.39 -7.38
N THR A 55 -3.00 1.63 -6.10
CA THR A 55 -2.81 2.95 -5.48
C THR A 55 -1.33 3.25 -5.30
N TYR A 56 -0.54 2.26 -4.89
CA TYR A 56 0.88 2.40 -4.69
C TYR A 56 1.60 2.63 -6.02
N MET A 57 1.28 1.87 -7.08
CA MET A 57 1.86 2.09 -8.42
C MET A 57 1.59 3.51 -8.92
N LYS A 58 0.33 3.98 -8.91
CA LYS A 58 0.00 5.35 -9.33
C LYS A 58 0.72 6.41 -8.50
N ALA A 59 0.82 6.20 -7.19
CA ALA A 59 1.49 7.12 -6.30
C ALA A 59 3.02 7.13 -6.55
N THR A 60 3.61 5.99 -6.92
CA THR A 60 5.01 5.91 -7.32
C THR A 60 5.24 6.56 -8.69
N GLU A 61 4.37 6.34 -9.68
CA GLU A 61 4.45 7.01 -10.98
C GLU A 61 4.47 8.53 -10.81
N ASN A 62 3.56 9.08 -10.00
CA ASN A 62 3.52 10.52 -9.69
C ASN A 62 4.78 11.01 -8.95
N LEU A 63 5.46 10.14 -8.20
CA LEU A 63 6.72 10.48 -7.53
C LEU A 63 7.91 10.58 -8.51
N PHE A 64 7.88 9.81 -9.60
CA PHE A 64 8.90 9.83 -10.67
C PHE A 64 8.61 10.86 -11.75
N LEU A 65 7.34 11.10 -12.04
CA LEU A 65 6.86 12.12 -12.97
C LEU A 65 6.90 13.52 -12.34
N GLY A 66 7.88 13.80 -11.49
CA GLY A 66 8.16 15.15 -11.00
C GLY A 66 8.60 16.07 -12.14
N THR A 67 7.62 16.50 -12.93
CA THR A 67 7.59 17.67 -13.82
C THR A 67 6.24 18.34 -13.64
#